data_AF-A0A317F8I2-F1
#
_entry.id   AF-A0A317F8I2-F1
#
_cell.length_a   1.000
_cell.length_b   1.000
_cell.length_c   1.000
_cell.angle_alpha   90.00
_cell.angle_beta   90.00
_cell.angle_gamma   90.00
#
_symmetry.space_group_name_H-M   'P 1'
#
loop_
_entity.id
_entity.type
_entity.pdbx_description
1 polymer ?
#
loop_
_entity_poly.entity_id
_entity_poly.type
_entity_poly.pdbx_seq_one_letter_code
_entity_poly.pdbx_strand_id
1 'polypeptide(L)'
;MAPGRRPPVLDMTPEGEFRDAAPKPAGTLDRILARVGGIAVLVALAAGGLVLAAVAIMFAALALPVLIVAAAVGAGSIWWRLRRARKHGQPVHFVVIRR
;
A
#
# COMPACT_ATOMS: atom_id res chain seq x y z
N MET A 1 -49.91 -12.99 -42.42
CA MET A 1 -49.07 -14.08 -41.86
C MET A 1 -47.92 -14.30 -42.84
N ALA A 2 -46.67 -14.07 -42.44
CA ALA A 2 -45.52 -14.19 -43.35
C ALA A 2 -45.16 -15.68 -43.57
N PRO A 3 -45.16 -16.19 -44.82
CA PRO A 3 -44.84 -17.59 -45.10
C PRO A 3 -43.32 -17.80 -44.98
N GLY A 4 -42.88 -18.59 -43.99
CA GLY A 4 -41.47 -18.99 -43.87
C GLY A 4 -40.89 -19.06 -42.44
N ARG A 5 -41.64 -18.65 -41.42
CA ARG A 5 -41.16 -18.77 -40.03
C ARG A 5 -41.41 -20.19 -39.54
N ARG A 6 -40.36 -21.03 -39.52
CA ARG A 6 -40.40 -22.32 -38.80
C ARG A 6 -40.74 -22.04 -37.33
N PRO A 7 -41.67 -22.79 -36.71
CA PRO A 7 -41.98 -22.59 -35.30
C PRO A 7 -40.71 -22.80 -34.47
N PRO A 8 -40.44 -21.96 -33.46
CA PRO A 8 -39.27 -22.11 -32.62
C PRO A 8 -39.34 -23.46 -31.89
N VAL A 9 -38.33 -24.30 -32.08
CA VAL A 9 -38.19 -25.58 -31.36
C VAL A 9 -37.60 -25.25 -30.00
N LEU A 10 -38.35 -25.57 -28.94
CA LEU A 10 -37.97 -25.31 -27.57
C LEU A 10 -37.11 -26.49 -27.08
N ASP A 11 -35.80 -26.27 -26.98
CA ASP A 11 -34.87 -27.30 -26.50
C ASP A 11 -34.89 -27.33 -24.96
N MET A 12 -35.68 -28.26 -24.43
CA MET A 12 -35.85 -28.51 -23.00
C MET A 12 -35.19 -29.83 -22.61
N THR A 13 -34.73 -29.93 -21.37
CA THR A 13 -34.40 -31.20 -20.74
C THR A 13 -35.67 -32.03 -20.56
N PRO A 14 -35.58 -33.36 -20.38
CA PRO A 14 -36.74 -34.21 -20.09
C PRO A 14 -37.52 -33.77 -18.85
N GLU A 15 -36.87 -33.05 -17.93
CA GLU A 15 -37.45 -32.49 -16.70
C GLU A 15 -38.10 -31.10 -16.89
N GLY A 16 -38.15 -30.60 -18.14
CA GLY A 16 -38.80 -29.33 -18.47
C GLY A 16 -37.94 -28.09 -18.24
N GLU A 17 -36.65 -28.24 -17.94
CA GLU A 17 -35.73 -27.10 -17.83
C GLU A 17 -35.25 -26.67 -19.21
N PHE A 18 -35.12 -25.37 -19.43
CA PHE A 18 -34.44 -24.87 -20.62
C PHE A 18 -32.96 -25.24 -20.54
N ARG A 19 -32.38 -25.74 -21.63
CA ARG A 19 -30.91 -25.84 -21.68
C ARG A 19 -30.33 -24.43 -21.61
N ASP A 20 -29.52 -24.17 -20.59
CA ASP A 20 -28.75 -22.94 -20.51
C ASP A 20 -27.92 -22.78 -21.79
N ALA A 21 -28.00 -21.59 -22.39
CA ALA A 21 -27.15 -21.27 -23.54
C ALA A 21 -25.69 -21.39 -23.08
N ALA A 22 -24.93 -22.27 -23.73
CA ALA A 22 -23.51 -22.46 -23.45
C ALA A 22 -22.82 -21.08 -23.33
N PRO A 23 -21.93 -20.88 -22.35
CA PRO A 23 -21.29 -19.58 -22.14
C PRO A 23 -20.69 -19.07 -23.45
N LYS A 24 -21.15 -17.87 -23.88
CA LYS A 24 -20.69 -17.28 -25.13
C LYS A 24 -19.16 -17.18 -25.10
N PRO A 25 -18.47 -17.64 -26.16
CA PRO A 25 -17.02 -17.51 -26.22
C PRO A 25 -16.67 -16.03 -26.13
N ALA A 26 -15.81 -15.67 -25.18
CA ALA A 26 -15.38 -14.30 -24.95
C ALA A 26 -14.86 -13.69 -26.26
N GLY A 27 -15.41 -12.53 -26.63
CA GLY A 27 -15.07 -11.86 -27.87
C GLY A 27 -13.65 -11.30 -27.85
N THR A 28 -13.14 -10.92 -29.03
CA THR A 28 -11.83 -10.26 -29.15
C THR A 28 -11.77 -8.96 -28.33
N LEU A 29 -12.89 -8.24 -28.25
CA LEU A 29 -13.01 -7.01 -27.45
C LEU A 29 -12.89 -7.29 -25.95
N ASP A 30 -13.48 -8.37 -25.44
CA ASP A 30 -13.39 -8.74 -24.02
C ASP A 30 -11.95 -9.03 -23.62
N ARG A 31 -11.16 -9.66 -24.51
CA ARG A 31 -9.73 -9.90 -24.29
C ARG A 31 -8.92 -8.61 -24.25
N ILE A 32 -9.21 -7.66 -25.15
CA ILE A 32 -8.54 -6.36 -25.17
C ILE A 32 -8.89 -5.61 -23.88
N LEU A 33 -10.16 -5.59 -23.49
CA LEU A 33 -10.63 -4.90 -22.30
C LEU A 33 -10.04 -5.50 -21.03
N ALA A 34 -9.97 -6.83 -20.93
CA ALA A 34 -9.31 -7.51 -19.82
C ALA A 34 -7.82 -7.17 -19.74
N ARG A 35 -7.12 -7.10 -20.88
CA ARG A 35 -5.69 -6.78 -20.93
C ARG A 35 -5.42 -5.33 -20.55
N VAL A 36 -6.21 -4.39 -21.09
CA VAL A 36 -6.13 -2.97 -20.76
C VAL A 36 -6.47 -2.73 -19.29
N GLY A 37 -7.52 -3.38 -18.78
CA GLY A 37 -7.90 -3.32 -17.37
C GLY A 37 -6.77 -3.83 -16.45
N GLY A 38 -6.15 -4.95 -16.81
CA GLY A 38 -4.99 -5.48 -16.07
C GLY A 38 -3.81 -4.50 -16.04
N ILE A 39 -3.45 -3.91 -17.18
CA ILE A 39 -2.38 -2.90 -17.24
C ILE A 39 -2.75 -1.67 -16.42
N ALA A 40 -3.99 -1.20 -16.53
CA ALA A 40 -4.47 -0.03 -15.79
C ALA A 40 -4.37 -0.24 -14.27
N VAL A 41 -4.71 -1.43 -13.76
CA VAL A 41 -4.55 -1.78 -12.34
C VAL A 41 -3.08 -1.76 -11.93
N LEU A 42 -2.18 -2.32 -12.73
CA LEU A 42 -0.74 -2.28 -12.45
C LEU A 42 -0.20 -0.85 -12.38
N VAL A 43 -0.60 0.00 -13.34
CA VAL A 43 -0.21 1.42 -13.37
C VAL A 43 -0.77 2.15 -12.14
N ALA A 44 -2.02 1.91 -11.78
CA ALA A 44 -2.64 2.52 -10.61
C ALA A 44 -1.91 2.12 -9.31
N LEU A 45 -1.55 0.83 -9.16
CA LEU A 45 -0.78 0.35 -8.01
C LEU A 45 0.62 0.97 -7.96
N ALA A 46 1.31 1.04 -9.11
CA ALA A 46 2.63 1.66 -9.19
C ALA A 46 2.57 3.16 -8.83
N ALA A 47 1.61 3.89 -9.37
CA ALA A 47 1.40 5.31 -9.05
C ALA A 47 1.06 5.51 -7.57
N GLY A 48 0.14 4.72 -7.03
CA GLY A 48 -0.21 4.76 -5.61
C GLY A 48 0.99 4.46 -4.71
N GLY A 49 1.78 3.44 -5.04
CA GLY A 49 3.02 3.12 -4.33
C GLY A 49 4.05 4.24 -4.37
N LEU A 50 4.22 4.88 -5.53
CA LEU A 50 5.12 6.02 -5.69
C LEU A 50 4.68 7.22 -4.85
N VAL A 51 3.38 7.51 -4.78
CA VAL A 51 2.84 8.57 -3.91
C VAL A 51 3.13 8.27 -2.44
N LEU A 52 2.89 7.03 -1.99
CA LEU A 52 3.20 6.62 -0.62
C LEU A 52 4.69 6.75 -0.30
N ALA A 53 5.56 6.34 -1.23
CA ALA A 53 7.01 6.50 -1.08
C ALA A 53 7.42 7.97 -0.98
N ALA A 54 6.86 8.84 -1.83
CA ALA A 54 7.13 10.28 -1.78
C ALA A 54 6.71 10.90 -0.44
N VAL A 55 5.54 10.53 0.08
CA VAL A 55 5.07 10.99 1.40
C VAL A 55 5.99 10.49 2.52
N ALA A 56 6.41 9.23 2.48
CA ALA A 56 7.35 8.68 3.46
C ALA A 56 8.70 9.42 3.44
N ILE A 57 9.24 9.68 2.25
CA ILE A 57 10.49 10.45 2.08
C ILE A 57 10.32 11.87 2.62
N MET A 58 9.20 12.53 2.33
CA MET A 58 8.89 13.87 2.85
C MET A 58 8.90 13.87 4.38
N PHE A 59 8.24 12.90 5.03
CA PHE A 59 8.26 12.77 6.48
C PHE A 59 9.66 12.51 7.03
N ALA A 60 10.42 11.62 6.41
CA ALA A 60 11.80 11.34 6.82
C ALA A 60 12.68 12.59 6.69
N ALA A 61 12.55 13.33 5.58
CA ALA A 61 13.30 14.56 5.34
C ALA A 61 12.96 15.66 6.36
N LEU A 62 11.72 15.72 6.86
CA LEU A 62 11.30 16.64 7.92
C LEU A 62 11.73 16.17 9.31
N ALA A 63 11.64 14.86 9.60
CA ALA A 63 11.99 14.30 10.89
C ALA A 63 13.51 14.31 11.14
N LEU A 64 14.30 14.04 10.11
CA LEU A 64 15.76 13.94 10.21
C LEU A 64 16.42 15.20 10.81
N PRO A 65 16.17 16.44 10.36
CA PRO A 65 16.76 17.64 10.96
C PRO A 65 16.34 17.82 12.42
N VAL A 66 15.09 17.51 12.76
CA VAL A 66 14.61 17.56 14.15
C VAL A 66 15.39 16.58 15.03
N LEU A 67 15.59 15.35 14.55
CA LEU A 67 16.37 14.34 15.25
C LEU A 67 17.84 14.76 15.42
N ILE A 68 18.44 15.38 14.40
CA ILE A 68 19.82 15.89 14.45
C ILE A 68 19.94 16.97 15.54
N VAL A 69 19.01 17.94 15.57
CA VAL A 69 19.01 19.00 16.58
C VAL A 69 18.79 18.42 17.98
N ALA A 70 17.82 17.52 18.15
CA ALA A 70 17.57 16.88 19.43
C ALA A 70 18.79 16.09 19.93
N ALA A 71 19.45 15.34 19.04
CA ALA A 71 20.67 14.62 19.35
C ALA A 71 21.82 15.56 19.74
N ALA A 72 22.00 16.67 19.01
CA ALA A 72 23.01 17.67 19.31
C ALA A 72 22.78 18.33 20.68
N VAL A 73 21.53 18.67 21.01
CA VAL A 73 21.17 19.24 22.33
C VAL A 73 21.40 18.22 23.44
N GLY A 74 20.98 16.97 23.25
CA GLY A 74 21.20 15.90 24.23
C GLY A 74 22.69 15.65 24.48
N ALA A 75 23.48 15.49 23.42
CA ALA A 75 24.92 15.31 23.50
C ALA A 75 25.62 16.51 24.15
N GLY A 76 25.26 17.73 23.74
CA GLY A 76 25.80 18.97 24.29
C GLY A 76 25.50 19.12 25.79
N SER A 77 24.28 18.78 26.22
CA SER A 77 23.87 18.78 27.62
C SER A 77 24.69 17.80 28.47
N ILE A 78 24.85 16.57 27.99
CA ILE A 78 25.66 15.54 28.68
C ILE A 78 27.12 15.98 28.75
N TRP A 79 27.68 16.47 27.64
CA TRP A 79 29.06 16.92 27.58
C TRP A 79 29.33 18.09 28.54
N TRP A 80 28.41 19.06 28.61
CA TRP A 80 28.54 20.18 29.53
C TRP A 80 28.49 19.73 31.00
N ARG A 81 27.58 18.81 31.34
CA ARG A 81 27.52 18.21 32.69
C ARG A 81 28.82 17.47 33.06
N LEU A 82 29.35 16.65 32.14
CA LEU A 82 30.62 15.94 32.35
C LEU A 82 31.79 16.90 32.51
N ARG A 83 31.85 17.97 31.68
CA ARG A 83 32.91 18.98 31.76
C ARG A 83 32.85 19.73 33.10
N ARG A 84 31.64 20.03 33.60
CA ARG A 84 31.43 20.69 34.89
C ARG A 84 31.78 19.77 36.08
N ALA A 85 31.42 18.50 36.02
CA ALA A 85 31.79 17.50 37.03
C ALA A 85 33.32 17.34 37.14
N ARG A 86 34.02 17.30 36.00
CA ARG A 86 35.50 17.24 35.95
C ARG A 86 36.17 18.49 36.53
N LYS A 87 35.62 19.69 36.29
CA LYS A 87 36.16 20.95 36.84
C LYS A 87 35.98 21.10 38.35
N HIS A 88 34.94 20.48 38.92
CA HIS A 88 34.67 20.54 40.36
C HIS A 88 35.16 19.30 41.12
N GLY A 89 35.89 18.38 40.47
CA GLY A 89 36.41 17.16 41.11
C GLY A 89 35.36 16.26 41.74
N GLN A 90 34.07 16.45 41.41
CA GLN A 90 33.01 15.69 42.06
C GLN A 90 32.88 14.31 41.41
N PRO A 91 32.94 13.22 42.22
CA PRO A 91 32.70 11.88 41.73
C PRO A 91 31.27 11.81 41.19
N VAL A 92 31.14 11.22 40.00
CA VAL A 92 29.85 10.98 39.36
C VAL A 92 29.09 9.99 40.24
N HIS A 93 28.27 10.48 41.17
CA HIS A 93 27.45 9.64 42.04
C HIS A 93 26.33 9.02 41.19
N PHE A 94 26.56 7.81 40.70
CA PHE A 94 25.52 6.97 40.14
C PHE A 94 24.61 6.51 41.30
N VAL A 95 23.44 7.12 41.42
CA VAL A 95 22.40 6.63 42.32
C VAL A 95 21.80 5.37 41.67
N VAL A 96 22.32 4.21 42.05
CA VAL A 96 21.75 2.91 41.70
C VAL A 96 20.56 2.68 42.63
N ILE A 97 19.35 2.90 42.14
CA ILE A 97 18.14 2.46 42.83
C ILE A 97 18.08 0.93 42.66
N ARG A 98 18.47 0.19 43.70
CA ARG A 98 18.11 -1.23 43.81
C ARG A 98 16.66 -1.30 44.29
N ARG A 99 15.79 -1.92 43.50
CA ARG A 99 14.52 -2.45 43.99
C ARG A 99 14.73 -3.85 44.51
#